data_AF-A0AAE5UVN9-F1
#
_entry.id   AF-A0AAE5UVN9-F1
#
_cell.length_a   1.000
_cell.length_b   1.000
_cell.length_c   1.000
_cell.angle_alpha   90.00
_cell.angle_beta   90.00
_cell.angle_gamma   90.00
#
_symmetry.space_group_name_H-M   'P 1'
#
loop_
_entity.id
_entity.type
_entity.pdbx_description
1 polymer ?
#
loop_
_entity_poly.entity_id
_entity_poly.type
_entity_poly.pdbx_seq_one_letter_code
_entity_poly.pdbx_strand_id
1 'polypeptide(L)'
;MKNLTSYLKKGILLTGVLCMAYSCSDDDTTAQEVTLSQTELKAVLETDEIIGDIDLALFELSSNDSSTGKTSNNDCYSAVYSDTGYVATFNNCVLNGTDNVNGTLSVTYDQQGETGSFTASYVDFYVGEIKINGTRSFTFSTNSDDSAITFEVTSDMTLEMEDGSIIADSGTKSTTIAFNDSSTYSIEGNWTVVFEGNTYNVNVNSALTSELSCAYVSSGDMDVSKNGLSVNVHFGDGTCDDIATLTYPNGVEEEITLED
;
A
#
# COMPACT_ATOMS: atom_id res chain seq x y z
N MET A 1 -9.42 7.98 10.18
CA MET A 1 -9.62 9.40 9.75
C MET A 1 -11.03 9.57 9.21
N LYS A 2 -11.73 10.67 9.50
CA LYS A 2 -13.21 10.77 9.42
C LYS A 2 -13.80 11.19 8.07
N ASN A 3 -13.06 11.05 6.97
CA ASN A 3 -13.46 11.61 5.66
C ASN A 3 -13.49 10.60 4.50
N LEU A 4 -13.49 9.28 4.74
CA LEU A 4 -13.52 8.31 3.64
C LEU A 4 -14.94 7.89 3.19
N THR A 5 -15.97 8.04 4.04
CA THR A 5 -17.33 7.55 3.73
C THR A 5 -18.27 8.58 3.08
N SER A 6 -17.80 9.77 2.71
CA SER A 6 -18.67 10.84 2.20
C SER A 6 -18.67 11.04 0.68
N TYR A 7 -17.78 10.41 -0.09
CA TYR A 7 -17.56 10.81 -1.49
C TYR A 7 -18.21 9.91 -2.56
N LEU A 8 -18.80 8.78 -2.18
CA LEU A 8 -19.49 7.87 -3.14
C LEU A 8 -20.96 8.22 -3.44
N LYS A 9 -21.46 9.37 -3.00
CA LYS A 9 -22.84 9.83 -3.28
C LYS A 9 -22.87 11.24 -3.86
N LYS A 10 -22.38 11.41 -5.09
CA LYS A 10 -22.77 12.52 -6.00
C LYS A 10 -22.23 12.30 -7.42
N GLY A 11 -22.88 11.40 -8.15
CA GLY A 11 -22.66 11.21 -9.59
C GLY A 11 -23.99 11.19 -10.35
N ILE A 12 -24.80 12.25 -10.25
CA ILE A 12 -25.99 12.43 -11.09
C ILE A 12 -26.06 13.88 -11.59
N LEU A 13 -26.27 13.98 -12.91
CA LEU A 13 -26.63 15.16 -13.73
C LEU A 13 -25.49 16.09 -14.17
N LEU A 14 -24.98 15.82 -15.38
CA LEU A 14 -24.88 16.86 -16.41
C LEU A 14 -24.87 16.24 -17.82
N THR A 15 -26.05 15.90 -18.34
CA THR A 15 -26.21 15.54 -19.77
C THR A 15 -26.33 16.84 -20.57
N GLY A 16 -25.18 17.40 -20.96
CA GLY A 16 -25.10 18.42 -22.00
C GLY A 16 -25.24 17.74 -23.36
N VAL A 17 -26.43 17.82 -23.96
CA VAL A 17 -26.63 17.47 -25.37
C VAL A 17 -25.88 18.48 -26.22
N LEU A 18 -24.71 18.08 -26.73
CA LEU A 18 -24.05 18.74 -27.84
C LEU A 18 -23.91 17.73 -28.99
N CYS A 19 -24.94 17.66 -29.81
CA CYS A 19 -24.91 16.95 -31.08
C CYS A 19 -23.95 17.67 -32.03
N MET A 20 -22.72 17.15 -32.19
CA MET A 20 -21.93 17.39 -33.39
C MET A 20 -21.91 16.09 -34.19
N ALA A 21 -22.53 16.15 -35.36
CA ALA A 21 -22.47 15.11 -36.36
C ALA A 21 -21.07 15.12 -37.00
N TYR A 22 -20.32 14.04 -36.82
CA TYR A 22 -19.34 13.58 -37.80
C TYR A 22 -19.80 12.23 -38.34
N SER A 23 -19.79 12.17 -39.67
CA SER A 23 -20.12 11.03 -40.53
C SER A 23 -18.81 10.45 -41.08
N CYS A 24 -18.85 9.15 -41.41
CA CYS A 24 -17.85 8.23 -42.02
C CYS A 24 -17.20 7.29 -40.99
N SER A 25 -17.51 5.96 -40.99
CA SER A 25 -17.08 4.88 -41.92
C SER A 25 -15.56 4.74 -41.88
N ASP A 26 -14.93 3.66 -41.40
CA ASP A 26 -15.19 2.23 -41.59
C ASP A 26 -14.96 1.42 -40.28
N ASP A 27 -15.31 0.13 -40.32
CA ASP A 27 -15.05 -0.89 -39.29
C ASP A 27 -13.68 -0.71 -38.60
N ASP A 28 -13.72 -0.31 -37.34
CA ASP A 28 -12.67 -0.58 -36.39
C ASP A 28 -13.34 -1.26 -35.21
N THR A 29 -13.04 -2.54 -35.00
CA THR A 29 -13.10 -3.08 -33.64
C THR A 29 -12.14 -2.22 -32.84
N THR A 30 -12.66 -1.18 -32.20
CA THR A 30 -11.92 -0.43 -31.19
C THR A 30 -11.56 -1.45 -30.12
N ALA A 31 -10.36 -2.03 -30.25
CA ALA A 31 -9.60 -2.42 -29.08
C ALA A 31 -9.56 -1.14 -28.26
N GLN A 32 -10.37 -1.08 -27.22
CA GLN A 32 -10.31 -0.03 -26.23
C GLN A 32 -8.83 0.07 -25.88
N GLU A 33 -8.17 1.18 -26.25
CA GLU A 33 -6.75 1.33 -25.94
C GLU A 33 -6.66 1.13 -24.43
N VAL A 34 -5.98 0.06 -24.03
CA VAL A 34 -5.76 -0.21 -22.62
C VAL A 34 -4.89 0.94 -22.17
N THR A 35 -5.42 1.76 -21.27
CA THR A 35 -4.71 2.86 -20.62
C THR A 35 -4.68 2.61 -19.11
N LEU A 36 -3.75 3.25 -18.43
CA LEU A 36 -3.70 3.33 -16.99
C LEU A 36 -4.32 4.67 -16.61
N SER A 37 -5.49 4.67 -15.98
CA SER A 37 -6.10 5.92 -15.51
C SER A 37 -5.48 6.39 -14.20
N GLN A 38 -5.60 7.68 -13.92
CA GLN A 38 -5.16 8.26 -12.64
C GLN A 38 -5.80 7.56 -11.43
N THR A 39 -7.10 7.23 -11.50
CA THR A 39 -7.79 6.51 -10.42
C THR A 39 -7.22 5.12 -10.17
N GLU A 40 -6.84 4.41 -11.23
CA GLU A 40 -6.24 3.08 -11.10
C GLU A 40 -4.83 3.15 -10.53
N LEU A 41 -4.03 4.14 -10.95
CA LEU A 41 -2.73 4.38 -10.35
C LEU A 41 -2.84 4.75 -8.86
N LYS A 42 -3.79 5.60 -8.50
CA LYS A 42 -4.07 5.95 -7.10
C LYS A 42 -4.42 4.72 -6.28
N ALA A 43 -5.32 3.86 -6.75
CA ALA A 43 -5.65 2.61 -6.06
C ALA A 43 -4.42 1.71 -5.81
N VAL A 44 -3.49 1.65 -6.78
CA VAL A 44 -2.21 0.92 -6.64
C VAL A 44 -1.31 1.53 -5.57
N LEU A 45 -1.32 2.86 -5.40
CA LEU A 45 -0.54 3.58 -4.40
C LEU A 45 -1.19 3.56 -3.00
N GLU A 46 -2.51 3.77 -2.92
CA GLU A 46 -3.30 3.85 -1.67
C GLU A 46 -3.44 2.50 -0.95
N THR A 47 -3.27 1.38 -1.65
CA THR A 47 -3.28 0.05 -1.02
C THR A 47 -2.23 -0.05 0.10
N ASP A 48 -1.11 0.69 -0.03
CA ASP A 48 -0.06 0.73 0.98
C ASP A 48 -0.46 1.51 2.24
N GLU A 49 -1.26 2.57 2.10
CA GLU A 49 -1.71 3.40 3.23
C GLU A 49 -2.56 2.57 4.20
N ILE A 50 -3.53 1.81 3.66
CA ILE A 50 -4.41 0.95 4.46
C ILE A 50 -3.60 -0.10 5.22
N ILE A 51 -2.57 -0.66 4.58
CA ILE A 51 -1.74 -1.69 5.21
C ILE A 51 -0.74 -1.09 6.21
N GLY A 52 -0.26 0.14 5.98
CA GLY A 52 0.62 0.87 6.89
C GLY A 52 -0.02 1.12 8.27
N ASP A 53 -1.32 1.44 8.31
CA ASP A 53 -2.07 1.57 9.56
C ASP A 53 -2.09 0.27 10.39
N ILE A 54 -2.09 -0.89 9.70
CA ILE A 54 -2.02 -2.21 10.34
C ILE A 54 -0.63 -2.46 10.91
N ASP A 55 0.42 -2.13 10.16
CA ASP A 55 1.80 -2.33 10.58
C ASP A 55 2.14 -1.50 11.83
N LEU A 56 1.57 -0.30 11.96
CA LEU A 56 1.69 0.50 13.20
C LEU A 56 1.02 -0.19 14.39
N ALA A 57 -0.16 -0.78 14.20
CA ALA A 57 -0.85 -1.56 15.22
C ALA A 57 -0.06 -2.82 15.62
N LEU A 58 0.57 -3.51 14.67
CA LEU A 58 1.49 -4.62 14.95
C LEU A 58 2.66 -4.19 15.84
N PHE A 59 3.31 -3.08 15.48
CA PHE A 59 4.50 -2.61 16.17
C PHE A 59 4.24 -2.33 17.65
N GLU A 60 3.09 -1.74 17.99
CA GLU A 60 2.73 -1.47 19.38
C GLU A 60 2.54 -2.76 20.21
N LEU A 61 1.97 -3.80 19.61
CA LEU A 61 1.78 -5.09 20.29
C LEU A 61 3.12 -5.77 20.55
N SER A 62 4.05 -5.67 19.60
CA SER A 62 5.42 -6.16 19.79
C SER A 62 6.17 -5.39 20.88
N SER A 63 5.89 -4.08 21.03
CA SER A 63 6.53 -3.20 22.02
C SER A 63 6.00 -3.39 23.45
N ASN A 64 4.83 -4.00 23.63
CA ASN A 64 4.25 -4.33 24.94
C ASN A 64 4.73 -5.68 25.51
N ASP A 65 5.75 -6.28 24.91
CA ASP A 65 6.38 -7.54 25.32
C ASP A 65 7.02 -7.41 26.73
N SER A 66 6.19 -7.62 27.75
CA SER A 66 6.63 -7.82 29.12
C SER A 66 6.55 -9.31 29.46
N SER A 67 7.57 -10.04 28.99
CA SER A 67 8.02 -11.40 29.35
C SER A 67 7.22 -12.59 28.78
N THR A 68 7.98 -13.54 28.23
CA THR A 68 7.58 -14.85 27.69
C THR A 68 6.76 -15.68 28.67
N GLY A 69 5.75 -16.40 28.15
CA GLY A 69 4.90 -17.31 28.92
C GLY A 69 3.70 -16.66 29.64
N LYS A 70 3.38 -15.40 29.34
CA LYS A 70 2.18 -14.73 29.86
C LYS A 70 1.02 -14.75 28.88
N THR A 71 -0.19 -14.81 29.43
CA THR A 71 -1.41 -14.40 28.75
C THR A 71 -1.67 -12.95 29.15
N SER A 72 -1.69 -12.04 28.18
CA SER A 72 -2.20 -10.68 28.40
C SER A 72 -3.68 -10.69 28.08
N ASN A 73 -4.50 -10.15 28.98
CA ASN A 73 -5.94 -10.02 28.76
C ASN A 73 -6.40 -8.68 29.32
N ASN A 74 -6.84 -7.80 28.45
CA ASN A 74 -7.55 -6.58 28.83
C ASN A 74 -8.91 -6.55 28.11
N ASP A 75 -9.65 -5.45 28.26
CA ASP A 75 -10.96 -5.29 27.63
C ASP A 75 -10.88 -5.19 26.09
N CYS A 76 -9.67 -5.10 25.54
CA CYS A 76 -9.39 -4.83 24.14
C CYS A 76 -8.98 -6.13 23.40
N TYR A 77 -7.94 -6.82 23.89
CA TYR A 77 -7.39 -8.01 23.26
C TYR A 77 -6.94 -9.05 24.28
N SER A 78 -6.86 -10.29 23.81
CA SER A 78 -6.22 -11.40 24.50
C SER A 78 -5.02 -11.87 23.69
N ALA A 79 -3.85 -11.97 24.30
CA ALA A 79 -2.63 -12.43 23.63
C ALA A 79 -1.94 -13.55 24.39
N VAL A 80 -1.42 -14.53 23.64
CA VAL A 80 -0.64 -15.66 24.14
C VAL A 80 0.75 -15.58 23.53
N TYR A 81 1.76 -15.42 24.38
CA TYR A 81 3.17 -15.26 23.97
C TYR A 81 3.97 -16.54 24.16
N SER A 82 4.93 -16.77 23.26
CA SER A 82 5.87 -17.89 23.25
C SER A 82 7.26 -17.43 22.81
N ASP A 83 8.25 -18.32 22.93
CA ASP A 83 9.62 -18.03 22.48
C ASP A 83 9.71 -17.84 20.96
N THR A 84 8.75 -18.39 20.20
CA THR A 84 8.71 -18.35 18.74
C THR A 84 7.81 -17.26 18.16
N GLY A 85 7.17 -16.45 19.01
CA GLY A 85 6.19 -15.45 18.58
C GLY A 85 4.94 -15.41 19.47
N TYR A 86 3.85 -14.84 18.98
CA TYR A 86 2.61 -14.68 19.75
C TYR A 86 1.36 -14.76 18.89
N VAL A 87 0.23 -15.05 19.52
CA VAL A 87 -1.10 -14.98 18.89
C VAL A 87 -1.95 -14.01 19.70
N ALA A 88 -2.47 -12.98 19.05
CA ALA A 88 -3.35 -11.98 19.62
C ALA A 88 -4.75 -12.05 18.97
N THR A 89 -5.80 -12.04 19.79
CA THR A 89 -7.19 -11.97 19.35
C THR A 89 -7.82 -10.68 19.87
N PHE A 90 -8.32 -9.88 18.94
CA PHE A 90 -8.89 -8.56 19.17
C PHE A 90 -10.42 -8.66 19.20
N ASN A 91 -11.02 -8.01 20.20
CA ASN A 91 -12.47 -7.89 20.34
C ASN A 91 -12.83 -6.40 20.45
N ASN A 92 -12.92 -5.75 19.30
CA ASN A 92 -13.36 -4.37 19.13
C ASN A 92 -12.45 -3.36 19.84
N CYS A 93 -11.19 -3.39 19.46
CA CYS A 93 -10.12 -2.55 19.99
C CYS A 93 -9.97 -1.25 19.21
N VAL A 94 -9.69 -0.14 19.87
CA VAL A 94 -9.12 1.04 19.20
C VAL A 94 -7.63 1.09 19.53
N LEU A 95 -6.77 0.87 18.53
CA LEU A 95 -5.31 0.96 18.71
C LEU A 95 -4.84 2.30 18.16
N ASN A 96 -4.26 3.17 19.01
CA ASN A 96 -3.67 4.46 18.61
C ASN A 96 -4.44 5.32 17.57
N GLY A 97 -5.78 5.34 17.67
CA GLY A 97 -6.61 6.17 16.79
C GLY A 97 -6.92 5.54 15.43
N THR A 98 -6.56 4.27 15.22
CA THR A 98 -7.13 3.44 14.16
C THR A 98 -8.64 3.32 14.35
N ASP A 99 -9.33 2.87 13.30
CA ASP A 99 -10.68 2.34 13.47
C ASP A 99 -10.66 1.06 14.32
N ASN A 100 -11.85 0.59 14.71
CA ASN A 100 -11.97 -0.59 15.56
C ASN A 100 -11.33 -1.81 14.89
N VAL A 101 -10.40 -2.46 15.58
CA VAL A 101 -9.75 -3.69 15.13
C VAL A 101 -10.38 -4.93 15.76
N ASN A 102 -10.54 -5.97 14.95
CA ASN A 102 -11.09 -7.27 15.34
C ASN A 102 -10.33 -8.41 14.68
N GLY A 103 -10.45 -9.62 15.22
CA GLY A 103 -9.95 -10.83 14.58
C GLY A 103 -8.63 -11.32 15.18
N THR A 104 -7.92 -12.18 14.43
CA THR A 104 -6.74 -12.86 14.93
C THR A 104 -5.49 -12.46 14.16
N LEU A 105 -4.47 -12.07 14.92
CA LEU A 105 -3.12 -11.82 14.47
C LEU A 105 -2.21 -12.90 15.04
N SER A 106 -1.42 -13.53 14.18
CA SER A 106 -0.35 -14.45 14.59
C SER A 106 1.00 -13.93 14.12
N VAL A 107 1.94 -13.74 15.04
CA VAL A 107 3.31 -13.32 14.72
C VAL A 107 4.27 -14.47 15.03
N THR A 108 5.17 -14.74 14.09
CA THR A 108 6.25 -15.73 14.25
C THR A 108 7.59 -15.03 14.07
N TYR A 109 8.48 -15.15 15.05
CA TYR A 109 9.83 -14.59 14.98
C TYR A 109 10.75 -15.50 14.16
N ASP A 110 11.61 -14.90 13.33
CA ASP A 110 12.69 -15.66 12.71
C ASP A 110 13.75 -15.98 13.77
N GLN A 111 13.96 -17.27 14.04
CA GLN A 111 14.96 -17.74 15.00
C GLN A 111 16.31 -18.09 14.35
N GLN A 112 16.45 -17.96 13.03
CA GLN A 112 17.61 -18.44 12.26
C GLN A 112 18.28 -17.39 11.36
N GLY A 113 17.71 -16.22 11.13
CA GLY A 113 18.30 -15.24 10.21
C GLY A 113 17.94 -13.78 10.53
N GLU A 114 18.99 -12.96 10.69
CA GLU A 114 18.96 -11.50 10.82
C GLU A 114 18.25 -10.93 12.06
N THR A 115 18.88 -9.96 12.71
CA THR A 115 18.36 -9.39 13.97
C THR A 115 17.07 -8.63 13.69
N GLY A 116 15.92 -9.17 14.10
CA GLY A 116 14.64 -8.46 14.11
C GLY A 116 13.60 -8.90 13.08
N SER A 117 13.86 -9.94 12.28
CA SER A 117 12.89 -10.43 11.29
C SER A 117 11.69 -11.17 11.91
N PHE A 118 10.49 -10.95 11.39
CA PHE A 118 9.27 -11.66 11.81
C PHE A 118 8.24 -11.77 10.69
N THR A 119 7.30 -12.69 10.83
CA THR A 119 6.14 -12.83 9.93
C THR A 119 4.84 -12.67 10.71
N ALA A 120 3.98 -11.77 10.25
CA ALA A 120 2.62 -11.59 10.73
C ALA A 120 1.63 -12.27 9.78
N SER A 121 0.64 -12.96 10.35
CA SER A 121 -0.47 -13.58 9.63
C SER A 121 -1.80 -13.09 10.18
N TYR A 122 -2.67 -12.71 9.25
CA TYR A 122 -3.98 -12.12 9.50
C TYR A 122 -5.05 -13.09 9.04
N VAL A 123 -5.95 -13.46 9.95
CA VAL A 123 -7.08 -14.34 9.66
C VAL A 123 -8.35 -13.70 10.18
N ASP A 124 -9.27 -13.42 9.26
CA ASP A 124 -10.50 -12.68 9.53
C ASP A 124 -10.20 -11.43 10.39
N PHE A 125 -9.11 -10.73 10.07
CA PHE A 125 -8.72 -9.52 10.77
C PHE A 125 -9.50 -8.35 10.18
N TYR A 126 -9.92 -7.39 11.00
CA TYR A 126 -10.66 -6.22 10.53
C TYR A 126 -10.03 -4.96 11.07
N VAL A 127 -10.02 -3.92 10.25
CA VAL A 127 -9.80 -2.53 10.65
C VAL A 127 -11.01 -1.73 10.18
N GLY A 128 -11.84 -1.28 11.12
CA GLY A 128 -13.15 -0.73 10.81
C GLY A 128 -14.03 -1.79 10.13
N GLU A 129 -14.40 -1.53 8.88
CA GLU A 129 -15.22 -2.43 8.04
C GLU A 129 -14.40 -3.20 7.00
N ILE A 130 -13.11 -2.90 6.88
CA ILE A 130 -12.21 -3.55 5.92
C ILE A 130 -11.75 -4.87 6.54
N LYS A 131 -12.00 -5.97 5.83
CA LYS A 131 -11.54 -7.31 6.21
C LYS A 131 -10.20 -7.60 5.55
N ILE A 132 -9.26 -8.12 6.31
CA ILE A 132 -7.88 -8.37 5.91
C ILE A 132 -7.54 -9.83 6.19
N ASN A 133 -6.96 -10.49 5.18
CA ASN A 133 -6.39 -11.82 5.29
C ASN A 133 -5.03 -11.86 4.61
N GLY A 134 -4.13 -12.73 5.08
CA GLY A 134 -2.87 -12.99 4.41
C GLY A 134 -1.68 -12.98 5.35
N THR A 135 -0.50 -12.75 4.78
CA THR A 135 0.78 -12.72 5.50
C THR A 135 1.65 -11.56 5.07
N ARG A 136 2.40 -11.01 6.03
CA ARG A 136 3.49 -10.05 5.79
C ARG A 136 4.74 -10.50 6.53
N SER A 137 5.87 -10.59 5.84
CA SER A 137 7.19 -10.85 6.42
C SER A 137 7.99 -9.56 6.43
N PHE A 138 8.60 -9.26 7.58
CA PHE A 138 9.33 -8.04 7.84
C PHE A 138 10.79 -8.38 8.14
N THR A 139 11.70 -7.66 7.50
CA THR A 139 13.14 -7.72 7.75
C THR A 139 13.67 -6.31 7.97
N PHE A 140 14.51 -6.15 8.98
CA PHE A 140 15.05 -4.87 9.41
C PHE A 140 16.57 -4.90 9.29
N SER A 141 17.14 -3.86 8.69
CA SER A 141 18.58 -3.70 8.63
C SER A 141 19.00 -2.24 8.84
N THR A 142 20.22 -2.04 9.31
CA THR A 142 20.85 -0.71 9.39
C THR A 142 22.08 -0.69 8.51
N ASN A 143 22.43 0.49 8.00
CA ASN A 143 23.71 0.66 7.32
C ASN A 143 24.87 0.70 8.33
N SER A 144 26.10 0.56 7.84
CA SER A 144 27.32 0.43 8.67
C SER A 144 27.55 1.55 9.69
N ASP A 145 26.99 2.74 9.45
CA ASP A 145 27.17 3.94 10.25
C ASP A 145 25.90 4.34 11.03
N ASP A 146 24.87 3.47 11.04
CA ASP A 146 23.55 3.68 11.65
C ASP A 146 22.84 4.98 11.22
N SER A 147 23.18 5.51 10.04
CA SER A 147 22.59 6.70 9.43
C SER A 147 21.39 6.40 8.53
N ALA A 148 21.08 5.12 8.30
CA ALA A 148 19.88 4.68 7.61
C ALA A 148 19.35 3.37 8.18
N ILE A 149 18.01 3.25 8.20
CA ILE A 149 17.29 2.02 8.53
C ILE A 149 16.49 1.60 7.30
N THR A 150 16.59 0.32 6.95
CA THR A 150 15.84 -0.29 5.86
C THR A 150 14.85 -1.31 6.41
N PHE A 151 13.62 -1.23 5.92
CA PHE A 151 12.49 -2.09 6.20
C PHE A 151 12.14 -2.82 4.91
N GLU A 152 12.40 -4.12 4.84
CA GLU A 152 11.93 -4.95 3.73
C GLU A 152 10.67 -5.68 4.16
N VAL A 153 9.60 -5.50 3.39
CA VAL A 153 8.30 -6.12 3.64
C VAL A 153 7.89 -6.93 2.43
N THR A 154 7.67 -8.23 2.65
CA THR A 154 7.07 -9.12 1.66
C THR A 154 5.63 -9.42 2.04
N SER A 155 4.70 -9.08 1.16
CA SER A 155 3.25 -9.21 1.34
C SER A 155 2.68 -10.33 0.49
N ASP A 156 1.64 -10.97 1.02
CA ASP A 156 0.64 -11.74 0.29
C ASP A 156 -0.69 -11.55 1.03
N MET A 157 -1.44 -10.53 0.62
CA MET A 157 -2.57 -9.96 1.35
C MET A 157 -3.81 -9.87 0.46
N THR A 158 -4.98 -10.00 1.09
CA THR A 158 -6.29 -9.75 0.49
C THR A 158 -7.12 -8.87 1.43
N LEU A 159 -7.64 -7.78 0.88
CA LEU A 159 -8.47 -6.81 1.56
C LEU A 159 -9.87 -6.85 0.91
N GLU A 160 -10.91 -7.00 1.71
CA GLU A 160 -12.32 -6.87 1.30
C GLU A 160 -12.88 -5.60 1.92
N MET A 161 -13.27 -4.66 1.05
CA MET A 161 -13.72 -3.31 1.42
C MET A 161 -15.19 -3.31 1.87
N GLU A 162 -15.69 -2.19 2.42
CA GLU A 162 -17.09 -2.04 2.88
C GLU A 162 -18.11 -2.34 1.77
N ASP A 163 -17.79 -1.97 0.53
CA ASP A 163 -18.65 -2.21 -0.64
C ASP A 163 -18.56 -3.65 -1.20
N GLY A 164 -17.73 -4.50 -0.59
CA GLY A 164 -17.47 -5.88 -1.01
C GLY A 164 -16.47 -6.02 -2.15
N SER A 165 -15.87 -4.92 -2.63
CA SER A 165 -14.74 -5.00 -3.56
C SER A 165 -13.53 -5.65 -2.88
N ILE A 166 -12.72 -6.36 -3.67
CA ILE A 166 -11.55 -7.08 -3.19
C ILE A 166 -10.30 -6.50 -3.85
N ILE A 167 -9.32 -6.16 -3.02
CA ILE A 167 -7.95 -5.82 -3.41
C ILE A 167 -7.05 -6.98 -2.96
N ALA A 168 -6.19 -7.47 -3.85
CA ALA A 168 -5.10 -8.35 -3.45
C ALA A 168 -3.76 -7.65 -3.70
N ASP A 169 -2.84 -7.74 -2.73
CA ASP A 169 -1.49 -7.17 -2.81
C ASP A 169 -0.47 -8.27 -2.54
N SER A 170 0.50 -8.44 -3.43
CA SER A 170 1.55 -9.43 -3.25
C SER A 170 2.88 -8.96 -3.83
N GLY A 171 3.98 -9.18 -3.12
CA GLY A 171 5.32 -8.79 -3.58
C GLY A 171 6.18 -8.23 -2.46
N THR A 172 7.29 -7.63 -2.83
CA THR A 172 8.30 -7.14 -1.88
C THR A 172 8.55 -5.66 -2.09
N LYS A 173 8.49 -4.90 -1.00
CA LYS A 173 8.84 -3.48 -0.94
C LYS A 173 9.96 -3.28 0.08
N SER A 174 10.97 -2.51 -0.30
CA SER A 174 12.06 -2.09 0.58
C SER A 174 11.97 -0.59 0.77
N THR A 175 11.73 -0.15 2.01
CA THR A 175 11.71 1.27 2.37
C THR A 175 12.94 1.57 3.21
N THR A 176 13.77 2.51 2.76
CA THR A 176 14.91 3.00 3.52
C THR A 176 14.65 4.42 4.00
N ILE A 177 14.86 4.67 5.30
CA ILE A 177 14.84 6.01 5.89
C ILE A 177 16.27 6.41 6.20
N ALA A 178 16.72 7.51 5.60
CA ALA A 178 18.05 8.07 5.83
C ALA A 178 17.99 9.31 6.72
N PHE A 179 18.78 9.32 7.79
CA PHE A 179 18.85 10.37 8.80
C PHE A 179 20.00 11.34 8.54
N ASN A 180 20.00 11.96 7.36
CA ASN A 180 20.96 13.00 7.01
C ASN A 180 20.47 14.40 7.45
N ASP A 181 21.03 15.48 6.92
CA ASP A 181 20.64 16.87 7.25
C ASP A 181 19.13 17.13 7.01
N SER A 182 18.53 16.50 5.99
CA SER A 182 17.08 16.37 5.83
C SER A 182 16.70 14.88 5.78
N SER A 183 15.84 14.44 6.70
CA SER A 183 15.43 13.04 6.70
C SER A 183 14.66 12.71 5.42
N THR A 184 15.10 11.68 4.71
CA THR A 184 14.55 11.25 3.42
C THR A 184 14.09 9.81 3.52
N TYR A 185 13.16 9.42 2.65
CA TYR A 185 12.81 8.03 2.44
C TYR A 185 13.08 7.64 0.98
N SER A 186 13.38 6.37 0.76
CA SER A 186 13.44 5.75 -0.57
C SER A 186 12.68 4.43 -0.58
N ILE A 187 11.92 4.17 -1.63
CA ILE A 187 11.18 2.93 -1.84
C ILE A 187 11.73 2.24 -3.08
N GLU A 188 11.99 0.94 -2.95
CA GLU A 188 12.36 0.04 -4.04
C GLU A 188 11.51 -1.22 -3.96
N GLY A 189 11.49 -2.00 -5.04
CA GLY A 189 10.88 -3.32 -5.05
C GLY A 189 9.87 -3.51 -6.17
N ASN A 190 9.11 -4.59 -6.04
CA ASN A 190 8.17 -5.05 -7.04
C ASN A 190 6.98 -5.73 -6.36
N TRP A 191 5.78 -5.36 -6.80
CA TRP A 191 4.56 -5.91 -6.24
C TRP A 191 3.47 -5.98 -7.30
N THR A 192 2.44 -6.73 -6.99
CA THR A 192 1.28 -6.97 -7.83
C THR A 192 0.05 -6.60 -7.05
N VAL A 193 -0.74 -5.69 -7.60
CA VAL A 193 -2.06 -5.33 -7.10
C VAL A 193 -3.12 -5.91 -8.03
N VAL A 194 -4.11 -6.59 -7.47
CA VAL A 194 -5.30 -7.01 -8.20
C VAL A 194 -6.48 -6.23 -7.66
N PHE A 195 -7.13 -5.45 -8.53
CA PHE A 195 -8.27 -4.62 -8.17
C PHE A 195 -9.27 -4.55 -9.33
N GLU A 196 -10.55 -4.72 -9.03
CA GLU A 196 -11.66 -4.73 -10.00
C GLU A 196 -11.43 -5.63 -11.24
N GLY A 197 -10.76 -6.78 -11.04
CA GLY A 197 -10.46 -7.74 -12.10
C GLY A 197 -9.27 -7.37 -12.99
N ASN A 198 -8.59 -6.26 -12.72
CA ASN A 198 -7.34 -5.88 -13.37
C ASN A 198 -6.14 -6.31 -12.51
N THR A 199 -5.05 -6.68 -13.16
CA THR A 199 -3.77 -6.97 -12.51
C THR A 199 -2.77 -5.89 -12.89
N TYR A 200 -2.19 -5.25 -11.88
CA TYR A 200 -1.16 -4.23 -11.98
C TYR A 200 0.14 -4.78 -11.41
N ASN A 201 1.14 -5.04 -12.25
CA ASN A 201 2.48 -5.39 -11.75
C ASN A 201 3.32 -4.13 -11.75
N VAL A 202 3.78 -3.73 -10.58
CA VAL A 202 4.64 -2.59 -10.35
C VAL A 202 6.07 -3.09 -10.20
N ASN A 203 6.99 -2.40 -10.87
CA ASN A 203 8.43 -2.60 -10.72
C ASN A 203 9.10 -1.24 -10.60
N VAL A 204 9.66 -0.93 -9.43
CA VAL A 204 10.46 0.27 -9.23
C VAL A 204 11.79 0.07 -9.92
N ASN A 205 12.05 0.85 -10.97
CA ASN A 205 13.27 0.74 -11.79
C ASN A 205 14.31 1.82 -11.43
N SER A 206 13.87 2.89 -10.75
CA SER A 206 14.69 3.88 -10.05
C SER A 206 14.02 4.20 -8.71
N ALA A 207 14.77 4.16 -7.61
CA ALA A 207 14.23 4.32 -6.27
C ALA A 207 13.31 5.55 -6.18
N LEU A 208 12.10 5.34 -5.64
CA LEU A 208 11.13 6.39 -5.41
C LEU A 208 11.55 7.12 -4.13
N THR A 209 11.91 8.40 -4.21
CA THR A 209 12.44 9.14 -3.05
C THR A 209 11.73 10.45 -2.80
N SER A 210 11.75 10.87 -1.53
CA SER A 210 11.32 12.20 -1.11
C SER A 210 11.83 12.53 0.30
N GLU A 211 11.71 13.80 0.68
CA GLU A 211 11.87 14.19 2.08
C GLU A 211 10.68 13.67 2.91
N LEU A 212 10.91 13.30 4.17
CA LEU A 212 9.81 12.93 5.09
C LEU A 212 8.81 14.08 5.33
N SER A 213 9.23 15.32 5.04
CA SER A 213 8.39 16.51 5.13
C SER A 213 7.43 16.66 3.94
N CYS A 214 7.68 15.94 2.84
CA CYS A 214 6.90 16.01 1.62
C CYS A 214 5.79 14.96 1.64
N ALA A 215 4.58 15.38 1.26
CA ALA A 215 3.42 14.50 1.20
C ALA A 215 3.48 13.48 0.04
N TYR A 216 4.35 13.72 -0.94
CA TYR A 216 4.39 12.99 -2.19
C TYR A 216 5.79 12.44 -2.47
N VAL A 217 5.86 11.38 -3.29
CA VAL A 217 7.12 10.94 -3.92
C VAL A 217 7.55 12.04 -4.89
N SER A 218 8.75 12.59 -4.70
CA SER A 218 9.22 13.73 -5.49
C SER A 218 10.22 13.37 -6.58
N SER A 219 10.81 12.17 -6.52
CA SER A 219 11.77 11.69 -7.52
C SER A 219 11.64 10.18 -7.75
N GLY A 220 11.92 9.70 -8.95
CA GLY A 220 12.14 8.27 -9.22
C GLY A 220 11.27 7.74 -10.33
N ASP A 221 11.36 6.44 -10.60
CA ASP A 221 10.71 5.83 -11.74
C ASP A 221 10.20 4.43 -11.39
N MET A 222 8.97 4.14 -11.82
CA MET A 222 8.43 2.78 -11.75
C MET A 222 7.69 2.43 -13.03
N ASP A 223 7.72 1.16 -13.40
CA ASP A 223 6.88 0.62 -14.46
C ASP A 223 5.65 -0.02 -13.86
N VAL A 224 4.48 0.36 -14.36
CA VAL A 224 3.19 -0.24 -14.02
C VAL A 224 2.67 -0.95 -15.24
N SER A 225 2.56 -2.28 -15.14
CA SER A 225 2.01 -3.11 -16.20
C SER A 225 0.57 -3.52 -15.89
N LYS A 226 -0.36 -3.19 -16.81
CA LYS A 226 -1.78 -3.52 -16.73
C LYS A 226 -2.19 -4.31 -17.96
N ASN A 227 -2.59 -5.57 -17.79
CA ASN A 227 -3.12 -6.43 -18.86
C ASN A 227 -2.27 -6.44 -20.16
N GLY A 228 -0.95 -6.31 -20.05
CA GLY A 228 0.00 -6.31 -21.18
C GLY A 228 0.41 -4.92 -21.70
N LEU A 229 -0.23 -3.84 -21.25
CA LEU A 229 0.29 -2.48 -21.38
C LEU A 229 1.32 -2.24 -20.27
N SER A 230 2.47 -1.63 -20.58
CA SER A 230 3.44 -1.17 -19.58
C SER A 230 3.58 0.34 -19.67
N VAL A 231 3.25 1.05 -18.60
CA VAL A 231 3.37 2.52 -18.51
C VAL A 231 4.47 2.83 -17.53
N ASN A 232 5.40 3.70 -17.91
CA ASN A 232 6.39 4.23 -16.98
C ASN A 232 5.80 5.43 -16.25
N VAL A 233 5.96 5.48 -14.94
CA VAL A 233 5.55 6.59 -14.08
C VAL A 233 6.83 7.25 -13.58
N HIS A 234 7.10 8.46 -14.09
CA HIS A 234 8.21 9.29 -13.67
C HIS A 234 7.73 10.28 -12.61
N PHE A 235 8.30 10.19 -11.42
CA PHE A 235 8.03 11.09 -10.30
C PHE A 235 9.07 12.19 -10.32
N GLY A 236 8.64 13.43 -10.64
CA GLY A 236 9.36 14.71 -10.49
C GLY A 236 10.89 14.75 -10.67
N ASP A 237 11.47 15.86 -10.20
CA ASP A 237 12.92 16.10 -10.21
C ASP A 237 13.51 16.23 -8.80
N GLY A 238 12.73 15.85 -7.78
CA GLY A 238 13.01 16.07 -6.37
C GLY A 238 12.31 17.29 -5.77
N THR A 239 11.68 18.13 -6.58
CA THR A 239 10.79 19.19 -6.09
C THR A 239 9.58 18.57 -5.39
N CYS A 240 9.26 19.03 -4.17
CA CYS A 240 8.06 18.58 -3.48
C CYS A 240 6.80 19.21 -4.11
N ASP A 241 6.29 18.55 -5.14
CA ASP A 241 5.00 18.80 -5.76
C ASP A 241 4.21 17.50 -5.91
N ASP A 242 2.99 17.62 -6.40
CA ASP A 242 2.03 16.54 -6.59
C ASP A 242 2.01 16.03 -8.03
N ILE A 243 3.10 16.19 -8.79
CA ILE A 243 3.10 15.92 -10.24
C ILE A 243 3.89 14.66 -10.57
N ALA A 244 3.30 13.81 -11.41
CA ALA A 244 4.00 12.70 -12.06
C ALA A 244 3.72 12.70 -13.58
N THR A 245 4.64 12.13 -14.35
CA THR A 245 4.50 11.98 -15.81
C THR A 245 4.38 10.52 -16.18
N LEU A 246 3.29 10.16 -16.85
CA LEU A 246 3.08 8.85 -17.44
C LEU A 246 3.68 8.82 -18.84
N THR A 247 4.52 7.84 -19.13
CA THR A 247 5.03 7.58 -20.48
C THR A 247 4.50 6.25 -20.99
N TYR A 248 3.68 6.30 -22.04
CA TYR A 248 3.08 5.14 -22.68
C TYR A 248 4.05 4.49 -23.68
N PRO A 249 3.87 3.19 -24.06
CA PRO A 249 4.75 2.51 -25.01
C PRO A 249 4.88 3.16 -26.39
N ASN A 250 3.88 3.96 -26.79
CA ASN A 250 3.88 4.73 -28.04
C ASN A 250 4.65 6.06 -27.94
N GLY A 251 5.23 6.37 -26.77
CA GLY A 251 5.95 7.61 -26.49
C GLY A 251 5.05 8.81 -26.18
N VAL A 252 3.74 8.62 -26.01
CA VAL A 252 2.86 9.66 -25.51
C VAL A 252 3.16 9.87 -24.02
N GLU A 253 3.25 11.14 -23.63
CA GLU A 253 3.42 11.57 -22.25
C GLU A 253 2.13 12.23 -21.75
N GLU A 254 1.75 11.94 -20.51
CA GLU A 254 0.60 12.50 -19.83
C GLU A 254 0.99 12.92 -18.42
N GLU A 255 0.80 14.21 -18.10
CA GLU A 255 0.99 14.72 -16.75
C GLU A 255 -0.23 14.39 -15.90
N ILE A 256 0.01 13.92 -14.69
CA ILE A 256 -1.03 13.59 -13.71
C ILE A 256 -0.71 14.22 -12.35
N THR A 257 -1.77 14.43 -11.58
CA THR A 257 -1.69 14.88 -10.19
C THR A 257 -1.80 13.70 -9.22
N LEU A 258 -1.01 13.71 -8.15
CA LEU A 258 -1.03 12.74 -7.06
C LEU A 258 -2.05 13.12 -5.97
N GLU A 259 -2.42 14.39 -5.87
CA GLU A 259 -3.53 14.89 -5.03
C GLU A 259 -4.91 14.45 -5.56
N ASP A 260 -5.91 14.39 -4.67
CA ASP A 260 -7.31 13.98 -4.92
C ASP A 260 -8.07 14.74 -6.00
#